data_AF-A0A8T7FBZ4-F1
#
_entry.id   AF-A0A8T7FBZ4-F1
#
_cell.length_a   1.000
_cell.length_b   1.000
_cell.length_c   1.000
_cell.angle_alpha   90.00
_cell.angle_beta   90.00
_cell.angle_gamma   90.00
#
_symmetry.space_group_name_H-M   'P 1'
#
loop_
_entity.id
_entity.type
_entity.pdbx_description
1 polymer ?
#
loop_
_entity_poly.entity_id
_entity_poly.type
_entity_poly.pdbx_seq_one_letter_code
_entity_poly.pdbx_strand_id
1 'polypeptide(L)'
;MYLVTQEWNSELSNSPFPNKKNKLERHALTLNNEYFSQRISKWDDKAIQNRAKFLIEAILEIWTELGTPPVVQKSSGTKPRSLTILGQAFVVNTWRDVAYYTSQIVSELVDDFETRIAAQMPAYFDKHEFQNACKQLPNGWWLYLNLSAASVKSLCRNLLTLAGISEDDWQLEED
;
A
#
# COMPACT_ATOMS: atom_id res chain seq x y z
N MET A 1 -5.40 -12.89 0.85
CA MET A 1 -4.96 -14.30 0.99
C MET A 1 -4.23 -14.42 2.32
N TYR A 2 -4.80 -15.12 3.30
CA TYR A 2 -4.08 -15.37 4.56
C TYR A 2 -2.99 -16.42 4.27
N LEU A 3 -1.76 -16.17 4.70
CA LEU A 3 -0.60 -17.09 4.58
C LEU A 3 -0.82 -18.44 5.28
N VAL A 4 -1.95 -18.58 5.96
CA VAL A 4 -2.37 -19.68 6.83
C VAL A 4 -3.91 -19.68 6.84
N THR A 5 -4.57 -20.84 6.88
CA THR A 5 -6.05 -20.91 6.98
C THR A 5 -6.58 -20.25 8.28
N GLN A 6 -7.81 -19.75 8.23
CA GLN A 6 -8.45 -19.05 9.36
C GLN A 6 -8.57 -19.94 10.61
N GLU A 7 -8.76 -21.24 10.41
CA GLU A 7 -8.78 -22.27 11.46
C GLU A 7 -7.43 -22.40 12.15
N TRP A 8 -6.33 -22.47 11.37
CA TRP A 8 -4.98 -22.53 11.92
C TRP A 8 -4.62 -21.29 12.72
N ASN A 9 -5.01 -20.10 12.25
CA ASN A 9 -4.78 -18.85 12.97
C ASN A 9 -5.51 -18.84 14.33
N SER A 10 -6.74 -19.36 14.36
CA SER A 10 -7.54 -19.47 15.58
C SER A 10 -6.95 -20.47 16.58
N GLU A 11 -6.50 -21.63 16.10
CA GLU A 11 -5.80 -22.64 16.92
C GLU A 11 -4.46 -22.14 17.44
N LEU A 12 -3.67 -21.48 16.59
CA LEU A 12 -2.37 -20.99 16.98
C LEU A 12 -2.52 -19.88 18.00
N SER A 13 -3.37 -18.88 17.81
CA SER A 13 -3.49 -17.71 18.70
C SER A 13 -3.53 -18.08 20.19
N ASN A 14 -4.36 -19.05 20.54
CA ASN A 14 -4.60 -19.49 21.92
C ASN A 14 -3.58 -20.51 22.47
N SER A 15 -2.65 -21.00 21.65
CA SER A 15 -1.70 -22.05 22.06
C SER A 15 -0.42 -21.50 22.71
N PRO A 16 0.20 -22.24 23.65
CA PRO A 16 1.52 -21.91 24.19
C PRO A 16 2.60 -21.85 23.09
N PHE A 17 3.61 -21.00 23.29
CA PHE A 17 4.71 -20.82 22.33
C PHE A 17 5.40 -22.13 21.88
N PRO A 18 5.69 -23.11 22.74
CA PRO A 18 6.28 -24.38 22.29
C PRO A 18 5.43 -25.11 21.23
N ASN A 19 4.11 -25.08 21.39
CA ASN A 19 3.19 -25.71 20.44
C ASN A 19 3.14 -24.93 19.12
N LYS A 20 3.13 -23.59 19.19
CA LYS A 20 3.24 -22.71 18.02
C LYS A 20 4.52 -22.98 17.25
N LYS A 21 5.66 -23.03 17.95
CA LYS A 21 6.98 -23.28 17.36
C LYS A 21 7.00 -24.62 16.63
N ASN A 22 6.53 -25.70 17.25
CA ASN A 22 6.55 -27.02 16.62
C ASN A 22 5.68 -27.08 15.35
N LYS A 23 4.49 -26.47 15.38
CA LYS A 23 3.63 -26.36 14.19
C LYS A 23 4.29 -25.54 13.09
N LEU A 24 4.88 -24.38 13.43
CA LEU A 24 5.51 -23.49 12.45
C LEU A 24 6.82 -24.04 11.89
N GLU A 25 7.58 -24.80 12.69
CA GLU A 25 8.76 -25.54 12.25
C GLU A 25 8.42 -26.58 11.19
N ARG A 26 7.22 -27.18 11.22
CA ARG A 26 6.78 -28.17 10.22
C ARG A 26 5.90 -27.59 9.12
N HIS A 27 5.85 -26.26 9.02
CA HIS A 27 4.97 -25.58 8.09
C HIS A 27 5.50 -25.64 6.65
N ALA A 28 4.60 -25.70 5.66
CA ALA A 28 4.96 -25.77 4.25
C ALA A 28 5.62 -24.48 3.72
N LEU A 29 5.39 -23.33 4.37
CA LEU A 29 6.12 -22.10 4.08
C LEU A 29 7.56 -22.23 4.60
N THR A 30 8.52 -22.35 3.69
CA THR A 30 9.96 -22.50 3.97
C THR A 30 10.47 -21.48 4.98
N LEU A 31 10.05 -20.22 4.86
CA LEU A 31 10.42 -19.13 5.79
C LEU A 31 10.06 -19.43 7.26
N ASN A 32 8.92 -20.09 7.50
CA ASN A 32 8.53 -20.51 8.85
C ASN A 32 9.36 -21.71 9.31
N ASN A 33 9.53 -22.72 8.45
CA ASN A 33 10.35 -23.88 8.76
C ASN A 33 11.79 -23.47 9.13
N GLU A 34 12.46 -22.68 8.30
CA GLU A 34 13.84 -22.26 8.49
C GLU A 34 14.05 -21.45 9.78
N TYR A 35 13.13 -20.54 10.09
CA TYR A 35 13.23 -19.75 11.32
C TYR A 35 12.95 -20.60 12.57
N PHE A 36 11.85 -21.35 12.58
CA PHE A 36 11.40 -22.07 13.78
C PHE A 36 12.11 -23.40 14.02
N SER A 37 12.85 -23.94 13.04
CA SER A 37 13.79 -25.06 13.26
C SER A 37 14.97 -24.67 14.17
N GLN A 38 15.26 -23.38 14.29
CA GLN A 38 16.33 -22.90 15.15
C GLN A 38 15.96 -23.01 16.63
N ARG A 39 17.00 -23.03 17.49
CA ARG A 39 16.79 -23.02 18.94
C ARG A 39 16.39 -21.63 19.40
N ILE A 40 15.13 -21.49 19.81
CA ILE A 40 14.60 -20.27 20.42
C ILE A 40 14.44 -20.53 21.92
N SER A 41 15.34 -19.97 22.72
CA SER A 41 15.37 -20.18 24.18
C SER A 41 14.25 -19.45 24.91
N LYS A 42 13.88 -18.26 24.44
CA LYS A 42 12.79 -17.44 24.96
C LYS A 42 12.22 -16.55 23.87
N TRP A 43 10.96 -16.18 24.03
CA TRP A 43 10.26 -15.27 23.14
C TRP A 43 10.11 -13.91 23.82
N ASP A 44 11.16 -13.10 23.74
CA ASP A 44 11.23 -11.75 24.31
C ASP A 44 11.43 -10.69 23.21
N ASP A 45 11.49 -9.42 23.59
CA ASP A 45 11.67 -8.31 22.66
C ASP A 45 12.89 -8.51 21.75
N LYS A 46 13.99 -9.04 22.31
CA LYS A 46 15.20 -9.34 21.55
C LYS A 46 14.96 -10.42 20.50
N ALA A 47 14.24 -11.49 20.86
CA ALA A 47 13.86 -12.54 19.91
C ALA A 47 12.97 -11.99 18.78
N ILE A 48 12.04 -11.08 19.09
CA ILE A 48 11.18 -10.42 18.11
C ILE A 48 12.01 -9.57 17.13
N GLN A 49 12.93 -8.76 17.64
CA GLN A 49 13.83 -7.95 16.81
C GLN A 49 14.73 -8.81 15.93
N ASN A 50 15.29 -9.89 16.47
CA ASN A 50 16.09 -10.85 15.70
C ASN A 50 15.26 -11.52 14.60
N ARG A 51 14.00 -11.87 14.88
CA ARG A 51 13.09 -12.38 13.84
C ARG A 51 12.84 -11.35 12.75
N ALA A 52 12.56 -10.11 13.12
CA ALA A 52 12.32 -9.04 12.16
C ALA A 52 13.53 -8.88 11.22
N LYS A 53 14.74 -8.91 11.77
CA LYS A 53 15.98 -8.87 10.97
C LYS A 53 16.09 -10.05 10.01
N PHE A 54 15.89 -11.28 10.49
CA PHE A 54 15.89 -12.49 9.64
C PHE A 54 14.89 -12.38 8.48
N LEU A 55 13.68 -11.90 8.74
CA LEU A 55 12.65 -11.73 7.72
C LEU A 55 13.05 -10.67 6.68
N ILE A 56 13.66 -9.56 7.12
CA ILE A 56 14.13 -8.50 6.22
C ILE A 56 15.23 -9.03 5.30
N GLU A 57 16.19 -9.77 5.84
CA GLU A 57 17.26 -10.39 5.05
C GLU A 57 16.68 -11.33 3.98
N ALA A 58 15.74 -12.21 4.36
CA ALA A 58 15.08 -13.12 3.41
C ALA A 58 14.27 -12.38 2.34
N ILE A 59 13.57 -11.30 2.69
CA ILE A 59 12.80 -10.49 1.74
C ILE A 59 13.72 -9.79 0.73
N LEU A 60 14.85 -9.22 1.20
CA LEU A 60 15.81 -8.54 0.35
C LEU A 60 16.55 -9.49 -0.60
N GLU A 61 16.74 -10.75 -0.20
CA GLU A 61 17.29 -11.80 -1.07
C GLU A 61 16.33 -12.15 -2.21
N ILE A 62 15.03 -12.32 -1.90
CA ILE A 62 14.00 -12.68 -2.90
C ILE A 62 13.65 -11.50 -3.81
N TRP A 63 13.55 -10.30 -3.25
CA TRP A 63 13.19 -9.07 -3.98
C TRP A 63 14.33 -8.06 -3.91
N THR A 64 15.34 -8.29 -4.73
CA THR A 64 16.57 -7.48 -4.80
C THR A 64 16.30 -6.04 -5.26
N GLU A 65 15.19 -5.79 -5.96
CA GLU A 65 14.76 -4.44 -6.38
C GLU A 65 14.20 -3.57 -5.23
N LEU A 66 13.93 -4.14 -4.04
CA LEU A 66 13.53 -3.38 -2.84
C LEU A 66 14.70 -2.70 -2.12
N GLY A 67 15.89 -2.67 -2.73
CA GLY A 67 17.19 -2.28 -2.15
C GLY A 67 17.31 -0.86 -1.58
N THR A 68 16.23 -0.11 -1.44
CA THR A 68 16.22 1.11 -0.63
C THR A 68 14.89 1.23 0.10
N PRO A 69 14.83 0.97 1.43
CA PRO A 69 13.61 1.20 2.18
C PRO A 69 13.25 2.70 2.08
N PRO A 70 12.03 3.06 1.64
CA PRO A 70 11.62 4.45 1.61
C PRO A 70 11.69 5.00 3.03
N VAL A 71 12.30 6.17 3.19
CA VAL A 71 12.33 6.87 4.48
C VAL A 71 10.88 7.05 4.93
N VAL A 72 10.52 6.41 6.06
CA VAL A 72 9.19 6.53 6.65
C VAL A 72 9.02 7.96 7.12
N GLN A 73 8.49 8.82 6.24
CA GLN A 73 8.08 10.17 6.62
C GLN A 73 6.86 10.03 7.53
N LYS A 74 7.00 10.42 8.79
CA LYS A 74 5.86 10.62 9.69
C LYS A 74 4.93 11.62 9.01
N SER A 75 3.75 11.17 8.61
CA SER A 75 2.71 12.05 8.07
C SER A 75 2.28 13.03 9.16
N SER A 76 2.63 14.31 8.99
CA SER A 76 1.94 15.39 9.69
C SER A 76 0.45 15.25 9.37
N GLY A 77 -0.41 15.27 10.39
CA GLY A 77 -1.86 15.06 10.25
C GLY A 77 -2.58 16.27 9.63
N THR A 78 -1.95 16.98 8.70
CA THR A 78 -2.48 18.17 8.03
C THR A 78 -3.59 17.78 7.05
N LYS A 79 -4.65 18.60 7.04
CA LYS A 79 -5.83 18.39 6.20
C LYS A 79 -5.68 19.21 4.92
N PRO A 80 -6.01 18.65 3.75
CA PRO A 80 -6.03 19.43 2.52
C PRO A 80 -7.25 20.36 2.52
N ARG A 81 -7.10 21.55 1.94
CA ARG A 81 -8.13 22.59 1.87
C ARG A 81 -8.50 22.97 0.44
N SER A 82 -7.49 23.10 -0.42
CA SER A 82 -7.69 23.39 -1.85
C SER A 82 -6.72 22.58 -2.69
N LEU A 83 -7.18 22.21 -3.89
CA LEU A 83 -6.38 21.57 -4.92
C LEU A 83 -6.55 22.37 -6.21
N THR A 84 -5.46 22.86 -6.78
CA THR A 84 -5.45 23.43 -8.13
C THR A 84 -4.71 22.49 -9.06
N ILE A 85 -5.34 22.06 -10.15
CA ILE A 85 -4.74 21.20 -11.17
C ILE A 85 -5.03 21.74 -12.57
N LEU A 86 -4.01 21.96 -13.40
CA LEU A 86 -4.14 22.55 -14.75
C LEU A 86 -4.96 23.86 -14.76
N GLY A 87 -4.80 24.70 -13.74
CA GLY A 87 -5.54 25.95 -13.57
C GLY A 87 -6.99 25.80 -13.08
N GLN A 88 -7.48 24.58 -12.86
CA GLN A 88 -8.79 24.31 -12.26
C GLN A 88 -8.67 24.18 -10.74
N ALA A 89 -9.42 24.98 -9.99
CA ALA A 89 -9.42 24.95 -8.54
C ALA A 89 -10.60 24.14 -7.98
N PHE A 90 -10.30 23.23 -7.07
CA PHE A 90 -11.24 22.37 -6.35
C PHE A 90 -11.15 22.63 -4.85
N VAL A 91 -12.32 22.75 -4.21
CA VAL A 91 -12.41 22.75 -2.74
C VAL A 91 -12.39 21.29 -2.27
N VAL A 92 -11.41 20.95 -1.45
CA VAL A 92 -11.20 19.58 -0.95
C VAL A 92 -11.28 19.58 0.57
N ASN A 93 -11.95 18.58 1.15
CA ASN A 93 -12.07 18.46 2.61
C ASN A 93 -11.30 17.25 3.15
N THR A 94 -10.97 16.31 2.25
CA THR A 94 -10.29 15.06 2.59
C THR A 94 -9.22 14.69 1.57
N TRP A 95 -8.23 13.90 1.99
CA TRP A 95 -7.26 13.30 1.09
C TRP A 95 -7.90 12.41 0.00
N ARG A 96 -9.11 11.88 0.26
CA ARG A 96 -9.85 11.11 -0.75
C ARG A 96 -10.34 12.02 -1.88
N ASP A 97 -10.76 13.24 -1.57
CA ASP A 97 -11.18 14.21 -2.57
C ASP A 97 -10.00 14.59 -3.48
N VAL A 98 -8.81 14.79 -2.89
CA VAL A 98 -7.57 15.07 -3.64
C VAL A 98 -7.25 13.95 -4.63
N ALA A 99 -7.27 12.69 -4.18
CA ALA A 99 -7.04 11.53 -5.02
C ALA A 99 -8.07 11.43 -6.16
N TYR A 100 -9.34 11.67 -5.84
CA TYR A 100 -10.43 11.61 -6.81
C TYR A 100 -10.31 12.69 -7.89
N TYR A 101 -10.19 13.96 -7.51
CA TYR A 101 -10.13 15.06 -8.49
C TYR A 101 -8.87 14.97 -9.36
N THR A 102 -7.73 14.60 -8.77
CA THR A 102 -6.51 14.35 -9.56
C THR A 102 -6.74 13.23 -10.59
N SER A 103 -7.30 12.10 -10.17
CA SER A 103 -7.57 10.97 -11.06
C SER A 103 -8.64 11.29 -12.11
N GLN A 104 -9.64 12.11 -11.77
CA GLN A 104 -10.68 12.56 -12.68
C GLN A 104 -10.07 13.35 -13.83
N ILE A 105 -9.25 14.37 -13.54
CA ILE A 105 -8.58 15.18 -14.56
C ILE A 105 -7.67 14.33 -15.44
N VAL A 106 -6.91 13.42 -14.85
CA VAL A 106 -6.06 12.50 -15.60
C VAL A 106 -6.89 11.57 -16.50
N SER A 107 -8.06 11.12 -16.04
CA SER A 107 -8.96 10.28 -16.83
C SER A 107 -9.63 11.00 -18.00
N GLU A 108 -9.79 12.32 -17.90
CA GLU A 108 -10.32 13.16 -18.97
C GLU A 108 -9.23 13.61 -19.95
N LEU A 109 -7.98 13.72 -19.48
CA LEU A 109 -6.83 14.16 -20.29
C LEU A 109 -6.19 13.03 -21.10
N VAL A 110 -6.14 11.82 -20.55
CA VAL A 110 -5.41 10.68 -21.15
C VAL A 110 -6.38 9.78 -21.92
N ASP A 111 -6.32 9.84 -23.25
CA ASP A 111 -7.16 9.03 -24.14
C ASP A 111 -6.97 7.50 -23.93
N ASP A 112 -5.72 7.04 -23.75
CA ASP A 112 -5.38 5.64 -23.48
C ASP A 112 -5.13 5.40 -21.98
N PHE A 113 -6.17 5.66 -21.17
CA PHE A 113 -6.09 5.52 -19.71
C PHE A 113 -5.76 4.08 -19.28
N GLU A 114 -6.27 3.07 -19.99
CA GLU A 114 -6.07 1.66 -19.66
C GLU A 114 -4.58 1.29 -19.71
N THR A 115 -3.89 1.59 -20.81
CA THR A 115 -2.50 1.18 -21.00
C THR A 115 -1.52 2.08 -20.28
N ARG A 116 -1.77 3.40 -20.27
CA ARG A 116 -0.83 4.37 -19.69
C ARG A 116 -0.95 4.52 -18.18
N ILE A 117 -2.15 4.36 -17.63
CA ILE A 117 -2.42 4.59 -16.21
C ILE A 117 -2.79 3.29 -15.49
N ALA A 118 -3.91 2.68 -15.86
CA ALA A 118 -4.48 1.57 -15.09
C ALA A 118 -3.57 0.34 -15.07
N ALA A 119 -2.95 -0.02 -16.20
CA ALA A 119 -2.02 -1.14 -16.30
C ALA A 119 -0.74 -0.95 -15.46
N GLN A 120 -0.31 0.30 -15.27
CA GLN A 120 0.86 0.63 -14.43
C GLN A 120 0.50 0.67 -12.93
N MET A 121 -0.79 0.79 -12.61
CA MET A 121 -1.30 1.03 -11.26
C MET A 121 -2.50 0.12 -10.90
N PRO A 122 -2.41 -1.22 -11.09
CA PRO A 122 -3.55 -2.12 -10.92
C PRO A 122 -4.06 -2.22 -9.47
N ALA A 123 -3.26 -1.79 -8.49
CA ALA A 123 -3.69 -1.72 -7.09
C ALA A 123 -4.71 -0.60 -6.81
N TYR A 124 -4.83 0.39 -7.72
CA TYR A 124 -5.65 1.58 -7.53
C TYR A 124 -6.84 1.65 -8.48
N PHE A 125 -6.72 1.04 -9.68
CA PHE A 125 -7.73 1.11 -10.73
C PHE A 125 -8.22 -0.28 -11.13
N ASP A 126 -9.53 -0.45 -11.22
CA ASP A 126 -10.16 -1.67 -11.73
C ASP A 126 -11.39 -1.31 -12.60
N LYS A 127 -11.78 -2.19 -13.51
CA LYS A 127 -13.05 -2.08 -14.26
C LYS A 127 -14.25 -2.45 -13.38
N HIS A 128 -14.03 -3.19 -12.30
CA HIS A 128 -15.07 -3.60 -11.37
C HIS A 128 -15.03 -2.78 -10.09
N GLU A 129 -16.18 -2.68 -9.42
CA GLU A 129 -16.31 -1.98 -8.16
C GLU A 129 -15.49 -2.67 -7.05
N PHE A 130 -14.73 -1.88 -6.28
CA PHE A 130 -14.04 -2.39 -5.10
C PHE A 130 -15.03 -2.58 -3.95
N GLN A 131 -14.77 -3.56 -3.08
CA GLN A 131 -15.64 -3.87 -1.95
C GLN A 131 -15.95 -2.69 -1.01
N ASN A 132 -15.02 -1.74 -0.85
CA ASN A 132 -15.19 -0.59 0.04
C ASN A 132 -14.40 0.62 -0.47
N ALA A 133 -14.87 1.82 -0.09
CA ALA A 133 -14.17 3.09 -0.23
C ALA A 133 -13.59 3.30 -1.63
N CYS A 134 -14.45 3.20 -2.63
CA CYS A 134 -14.11 3.45 -4.03
C CYS A 134 -15.05 4.48 -4.63
N LYS A 135 -14.68 5.00 -5.81
CA LYS A 135 -15.51 5.90 -6.59
C LYS A 135 -15.25 5.69 -8.07
N GLN A 136 -16.30 5.79 -8.87
CA GLN A 136 -16.19 5.66 -10.32
C GLN A 136 -15.73 6.99 -10.95
N LEU A 137 -14.83 6.87 -11.92
CA LEU A 137 -14.32 7.96 -12.76
C LEU A 137 -15.21 8.13 -14.01
N PRO A 138 -15.19 9.32 -14.66
CA PRO A 138 -15.99 9.58 -15.87
C PRO A 138 -15.73 8.60 -17.02
N ASN A 139 -14.51 8.06 -17.10
CA ASN A 139 -14.11 7.08 -18.12
C ASN A 139 -14.54 5.63 -17.79
N GLY A 140 -15.34 5.42 -16.76
CA GLY A 140 -15.92 4.12 -16.38
C GLY A 140 -15.05 3.28 -15.44
N TRP A 141 -13.81 3.67 -15.16
CA TRP A 141 -12.93 2.97 -14.22
C TRP A 141 -13.29 3.26 -12.77
N TRP A 142 -13.07 2.28 -11.90
CA TRP A 142 -13.19 2.43 -10.45
C TRP A 142 -11.84 2.78 -9.85
N LEU A 143 -11.84 3.73 -8.91
CA LEU A 143 -10.68 4.15 -8.15
C LEU A 143 -10.84 3.71 -6.69
N TYR A 144 -9.81 3.05 -6.15
CA TYR A 144 -9.71 2.73 -4.72
C TYR A 144 -9.21 3.94 -3.91
N LEU A 145 -9.92 4.29 -2.83
CA LEU A 145 -9.72 5.53 -2.05
C LEU A 145 -9.44 5.29 -0.55
N ASN A 146 -9.34 4.04 -0.09
CA ASN A 146 -8.92 3.77 1.29
C ASN A 146 -7.40 3.75 1.42
N LEU A 147 -6.83 4.97 1.38
CA LEU A 147 -5.40 5.26 1.35
C LEU A 147 -5.01 6.22 2.47
N SER A 148 -3.76 6.11 2.93
CA SER A 148 -3.16 7.11 3.82
C SER A 148 -2.85 8.42 3.07
N ALA A 149 -2.67 9.54 3.79
CA ALA A 149 -2.26 10.81 3.17
C ALA A 149 -0.96 10.68 2.36
N ALA A 150 0.02 9.94 2.88
CA ALA A 150 1.28 9.70 2.18
C ALA A 150 1.06 8.88 0.89
N SER A 151 0.21 7.85 0.96
CA SER A 151 -0.15 7.04 -0.21
C SER A 151 -0.91 7.86 -1.26
N VAL A 152 -1.79 8.76 -0.85
CA VAL A 152 -2.49 9.68 -1.76
C VAL A 152 -1.50 10.61 -2.47
N LYS A 153 -0.57 11.24 -1.73
CA LYS A 153 0.47 12.09 -2.33
C LYS A 153 1.31 11.33 -3.36
N SER A 154 1.69 10.08 -3.03
CA SER A 154 2.44 9.23 -3.96
C SER A 154 1.61 8.85 -5.20
N LEU A 155 0.32 8.50 -5.02
CA LEU A 155 -0.60 8.21 -6.11
C LEU A 155 -0.74 9.41 -7.05
N CYS A 156 -0.99 10.61 -6.51
CA CYS A 156 -1.12 11.83 -7.29
C CYS A 156 0.15 12.13 -8.10
N ARG A 157 1.35 12.06 -7.49
CA ARG A 157 2.62 12.27 -8.21
C ARG A 157 2.82 11.29 -9.36
N ASN A 158 2.52 10.02 -9.13
CA ASN A 158 2.64 8.99 -10.17
C ASN A 158 1.64 9.25 -11.31
N LEU A 159 0.41 9.63 -10.97
CA LEU A 159 -0.62 10.01 -11.96
C LEU A 159 -0.18 11.19 -12.82
N LEU A 160 0.34 12.26 -12.21
CA LEU A 160 0.86 13.42 -12.93
C LEU A 160 2.02 13.03 -13.85
N THR A 161 2.96 12.23 -13.35
CA THR A 161 4.10 11.73 -14.13
C THR A 161 3.66 10.94 -15.35
N LEU A 162 2.73 10.00 -15.18
CA LEU A 162 2.24 9.15 -16.27
C LEU A 162 1.37 9.94 -17.26
N ALA A 163 0.63 10.94 -16.79
CA ALA A 163 -0.16 11.85 -17.61
C ALA A 163 0.69 12.90 -18.34
N GLY A 164 1.95 13.09 -17.93
CA GLY A 164 2.83 14.14 -18.48
C GLY A 164 2.45 15.55 -18.00
N ILE A 165 1.81 15.66 -16.83
CA ILE A 165 1.45 16.94 -16.20
C ILE A 165 2.64 17.38 -15.33
N SER A 166 3.03 18.67 -15.41
CA SER A 166 4.08 19.22 -14.56
C SER A 166 3.64 19.24 -13.09
N GLU A 167 4.58 19.05 -12.16
CA GLU A 167 4.29 19.25 -10.73
C GLU A 167 3.90 20.70 -10.42
N ASP A 168 4.36 21.68 -11.21
CA ASP A 168 4.00 23.10 -11.04
C ASP A 168 2.51 23.37 -11.29
N ASP A 169 1.89 22.53 -12.14
CA ASP A 169 0.47 22.60 -12.48
C ASP A 169 -0.41 21.88 -11.45
N TRP A 170 0.18 21.33 -10.39
CA TRP A 170 -0.51 20.67 -9.28
C TRP A 170 -0.15 21.35 -7.95
N GLN A 171 -1.07 22.16 -7.44
CA GLN A 171 -0.87 22.93 -6.21
C GLN A 171 -1.85 22.49 -5.15
N LEU A 172 -1.32 22.11 -3.99
CA LEU A 172 -2.11 21.67 -2.85
C LEU A 172 -1.90 22.63 -1.67
N GLU A 173 -2.99 23.16 -1.13
CA GLU A 173 -2.97 23.92 0.12
C GLU A 173 -3.41 23.02 1.29
N GLU A 174 -2.57 22.96 2.32
CA GLU A 174 -2.81 22.24 3.58
C GLU A 174 -2.97 23.24 4.73
N ASP A 175 -3.82 22.94 5.71
CA ASP A 175 -3.92 23.71 6.97
C ASP A 175 -2.72 23.47 7.90
#